data_AF-A0A0R2M0G6-F1
#
_entry.id   AF-A0A0R2M0G6-F1
#
_cell.length_a   1.000
_cell.length_b   1.000
_cell.length_c   1.000
_cell.angle_alpha   90.00
_cell.angle_beta   90.00
_cell.angle_gamma   90.00
#
_symmetry.space_group_name_H-M   'P 1'
#
loop_
_entity.id
_entity.type
_entity.pdbx_description
1 polymer ?
#
loop_
_entity_poly.entity_id
_entity_poly.type
_entity_poly.pdbx_seq_one_letter_code
_entity_poly.pdbx_strand_id
1 'polypeptide(L)'
;MSVTPNLLSDFGTSDLTPENALQSFVIDKDDPGVGYGVFQHNHNTELWLVKYNYDVSSAEATENHITPVSNYKIAGSFDKTHPVGHSGSLQVYHRNGQTYLIVATKKTATTKNNYATQLTRVPVSEFGNNNPAVHYDQLKRIGSLQNVGGTSLGTPDRVEFAIDYYEKKIAVWVLDPATKSRMALYDLDDLDALFNKANPEVTIKGTNYGLVSDFRDYTKADLFDLSTSKDDK
;
A
#
# COMPACT_ATOMS: atom_id res chain seq x y z
N MET A 1 1.62 -20.34 -24.15
CA MET A 1 1.18 -20.75 -22.81
C MET A 1 -0.06 -19.93 -22.49
N SER A 2 -1.24 -20.54 -22.33
CA SER A 2 -2.47 -19.82 -21.97
C SER A 2 -2.63 -19.80 -20.45
N VAL A 3 -2.86 -18.62 -19.88
CA VAL A 3 -3.22 -18.48 -18.47
C VAL A 3 -4.74 -18.51 -18.39
N THR A 4 -5.30 -19.54 -17.76
CA THR A 4 -6.74 -19.63 -17.50
C THR A 4 -7.00 -19.26 -16.04
N PRO A 5 -7.62 -18.11 -15.76
CA PRO A 5 -7.99 -17.75 -14.39
C PRO A 5 -9.11 -18.66 -13.90
N ASN A 6 -9.00 -19.12 -12.65
CA ASN A 6 -10.05 -19.87 -11.96
C ASN A 6 -10.59 -19.00 -10.82
N LEU A 7 -11.91 -18.98 -10.64
CA LEU A 7 -12.51 -18.39 -9.46
C LEU A 7 -12.13 -19.22 -8.24
N LEU A 8 -11.50 -18.60 -7.25
CA LEU A 8 -11.12 -19.26 -6.00
C LEU A 8 -12.25 -19.16 -4.96
N SER A 9 -12.72 -17.96 -4.67
CA SER A 9 -13.83 -17.70 -3.76
C SER A 9 -14.27 -16.24 -3.86
N ASP A 10 -15.47 -15.95 -3.36
CA ASP A 10 -15.95 -14.58 -3.12
C ASP A 10 -15.51 -14.08 -1.74
N PHE A 11 -15.43 -12.76 -1.60
CA PHE A 11 -15.23 -12.11 -0.30
C PHE A 11 -16.55 -12.09 0.47
N GLY A 12 -16.55 -12.67 1.66
CA GLY A 12 -17.66 -12.54 2.60
C GLY A 12 -17.89 -11.09 3.00
N THR A 13 -19.15 -10.72 3.23
CA THR A 13 -19.56 -9.37 3.62
C THR A 13 -19.98 -9.34 5.09
N SER A 14 -19.67 -8.23 5.78
CA SER A 14 -20.08 -7.95 7.15
C SER A 14 -19.86 -6.47 7.49
N ASP A 15 -20.33 -6.02 8.66
CA ASP A 15 -20.08 -4.67 9.19
C ASP A 15 -18.59 -4.36 9.44
N LEU A 16 -17.69 -5.33 9.26
CA LEU A 16 -16.25 -5.12 9.32
C LEU A 16 -15.68 -4.64 7.98
N THR A 17 -16.40 -4.86 6.88
CA THR A 17 -16.00 -4.51 5.52
C THR A 17 -16.85 -3.33 5.05
N PRO A 18 -16.26 -2.23 4.55
CA PRO A 18 -17.06 -1.11 4.07
C PRO A 18 -17.72 -1.46 2.73
N GLU A 19 -18.89 -0.88 2.47
CA GLU A 19 -19.55 -0.93 1.16
C GLU A 19 -18.78 -0.05 0.14
N ASN A 20 -17.62 -0.52 -0.29
CA ASN A 20 -16.82 0.13 -1.33
C ASN A 20 -15.92 -0.88 -2.06
N ALA A 21 -15.34 -0.46 -3.18
CA ALA A 21 -14.40 -1.27 -3.94
C ALA A 21 -13.13 -1.58 -3.12
N LEU A 22 -12.75 -2.86 -3.13
CA LEU A 22 -11.45 -3.35 -2.67
C LEU A 22 -10.36 -2.80 -3.59
N GLN A 23 -9.34 -2.15 -3.02
CA GLN A 23 -8.26 -1.51 -3.79
C GLN A 23 -7.04 -2.42 -3.96
N SER A 24 -6.73 -3.20 -2.94
CA SER A 24 -5.65 -4.18 -2.97
C SER A 24 -5.91 -5.29 -1.95
N PHE A 25 -5.45 -6.49 -2.25
CA PHE A 25 -5.52 -7.64 -1.36
C PHE A 25 -4.17 -8.35 -1.34
N VAL A 26 -3.74 -8.77 -0.15
CA VAL A 26 -2.48 -9.49 0.06
C VAL A 26 -2.71 -10.64 1.02
N ILE A 27 -2.12 -11.79 0.71
CA ILE A 27 -2.10 -12.98 1.58
C ILE A 27 -0.82 -12.92 2.41
N ASP A 28 -0.91 -13.24 3.70
CA ASP A 28 0.26 -13.44 4.53
C ASP A 28 0.98 -14.73 4.09
N LYS A 29 2.22 -14.59 3.62
CA LYS A 29 2.99 -15.74 3.12
C LYS A 29 3.46 -16.68 4.24
N ASP A 30 3.58 -16.17 5.47
CA ASP A 30 4.00 -16.97 6.64
C ASP A 30 2.80 -17.60 7.35
N ASP A 31 1.60 -17.04 7.17
CA ASP A 31 0.33 -17.57 7.62
C ASP A 31 -0.71 -17.52 6.48
N PRO A 32 -0.64 -18.46 5.50
CA PRO A 32 -1.45 -18.40 4.29
C PRO A 32 -2.95 -18.56 4.55
N GLY A 33 -3.36 -18.87 5.79
CA GLY A 33 -4.76 -18.82 6.23
C GLY A 33 -5.28 -17.40 6.48
N VAL A 34 -4.46 -16.37 6.30
CA VAL A 34 -4.79 -14.98 6.60
C VAL A 34 -4.54 -14.08 5.38
N GLY A 35 -5.52 -13.22 5.10
CA GLY A 35 -5.43 -12.18 4.08
C GLY A 35 -5.80 -10.81 4.60
N TYR A 36 -5.37 -9.77 3.90
CA TYR A 36 -5.65 -8.38 4.23
C TYR A 36 -6.10 -7.62 3.00
N GLY A 37 -7.21 -6.91 3.12
CA GLY A 37 -7.74 -6.01 2.10
C GLY A 37 -7.65 -4.55 2.53
N VAL A 38 -7.44 -3.65 1.57
CA VAL A 38 -7.55 -2.20 1.80
C VAL A 38 -8.70 -1.62 0.97
N PHE A 39 -9.53 -0.84 1.64
CA PHE A 39 -10.68 -0.16 1.07
C PHE A 39 -10.55 1.33 1.32
N GLN A 40 -11.03 2.10 0.35
CA GLN A 40 -11.29 3.51 0.59
C GLN A 40 -12.68 3.66 1.23
N HIS A 41 -12.87 4.62 2.12
CA HIS A 41 -14.17 4.88 2.74
C HIS A 41 -14.40 6.39 2.96
N ASN A 42 -15.65 6.78 3.20
CA ASN A 42 -16.05 8.16 3.50
C ASN A 42 -15.45 9.21 2.55
N HIS A 43 -15.67 9.05 1.24
CA HIS A 43 -15.17 9.99 0.21
C HIS A 43 -13.66 10.33 0.33
N ASN A 44 -12.83 9.31 0.56
CA ASN A 44 -11.36 9.42 0.64
C ASN A 44 -10.83 10.04 1.94
N THR A 45 -11.68 10.15 2.96
CA THR A 45 -11.28 10.65 4.28
C THR A 45 -10.83 9.54 5.22
N GLU A 46 -11.19 8.28 4.90
CA GLU A 46 -10.79 7.08 5.64
C GLU A 46 -10.25 5.97 4.72
N LEU A 47 -9.32 5.19 5.25
CA LEU A 47 -8.89 3.90 4.72
C LEU A 47 -9.27 2.83 5.73
N TRP A 48 -9.88 1.76 5.25
CA TRP A 48 -10.22 0.59 6.05
C TRP A 48 -9.29 -0.54 5.63
N LEU A 49 -8.53 -1.06 6.58
CA LEU A 49 -7.77 -2.29 6.44
C LEU A 49 -8.60 -3.40 7.08
N VAL A 50 -8.91 -4.44 6.32
CA VAL A 50 -9.75 -5.55 6.80
C VAL A 50 -8.90 -6.82 6.79
N LYS A 51 -8.85 -7.51 7.92
CA LYS A 51 -8.25 -8.84 8.05
C LYS A 51 -9.30 -9.88 7.72
N TYR A 52 -8.92 -10.85 6.90
CA TYR A 52 -9.73 -11.99 6.49
C TYR A 52 -9.09 -13.30 6.95
N ASN A 53 -9.92 -14.26 7.33
CA ASN A 53 -9.53 -15.66 7.19
C ASN A 53 -9.61 -15.99 5.70
N TYR A 54 -8.59 -16.66 5.19
CA TYR A 54 -8.43 -17.01 3.78
C TYR A 54 -8.27 -18.52 3.67
N ASP A 55 -9.32 -19.21 3.25
CA ASP A 55 -9.33 -20.68 3.11
C ASP A 55 -9.69 -21.11 1.69
N VAL A 56 -8.74 -21.04 0.76
CA VAL A 56 -8.97 -21.53 -0.61
C VAL A 56 -8.60 -23.00 -0.78
N SER A 57 -8.67 -23.81 0.28
CA SER A 57 -8.34 -25.23 0.22
C SER A 57 -9.34 -26.07 -0.58
N SER A 58 -10.57 -25.56 -0.76
CA SER A 58 -11.60 -26.14 -1.62
C SER A 58 -11.70 -25.37 -2.95
N ALA A 59 -11.82 -26.10 -4.05
CA ALA A 59 -12.11 -25.54 -5.37
C ALA A 59 -13.62 -25.27 -5.59
N GLU A 60 -14.46 -25.57 -4.60
CA GLU A 60 -15.91 -25.33 -4.68
C GLU A 60 -16.23 -23.88 -4.33
N ALA A 61 -16.52 -23.09 -5.36
CA ALA A 61 -16.88 -21.66 -5.26
C ALA A 61 -18.29 -21.41 -4.65
N THR A 62 -18.92 -22.42 -4.05
CA THR A 62 -20.29 -22.32 -3.53
C THR A 62 -20.38 -21.74 -2.12
N GLU A 63 -19.25 -21.56 -1.44
CA GLU A 63 -19.18 -20.97 -0.09
C GLU A 63 -18.17 -19.81 -0.04
N ASN A 64 -18.45 -18.82 0.80
CA ASN A 64 -17.54 -17.70 1.05
C ASN A 64 -16.38 -18.19 1.93
N HIS A 65 -15.23 -18.40 1.32
CA HIS A 65 -14.04 -18.90 2.02
C HIS A 65 -13.04 -17.79 2.39
N ILE A 66 -13.34 -16.55 2.00
CA ILE A 66 -12.59 -15.36 2.41
C ILE A 66 -13.49 -14.55 3.34
N THR A 67 -13.36 -14.77 4.65
CA THR A 67 -14.32 -14.24 5.64
C THR A 67 -13.69 -13.12 6.48
N PRO A 68 -14.33 -11.94 6.60
CA PRO A 68 -13.78 -10.82 7.38
C PRO A 68 -13.80 -11.13 8.87
N VAL A 69 -12.67 -10.88 9.54
CA VAL A 69 -12.45 -11.22 10.96
C VAL A 69 -12.38 -9.97 11.84
N SER A 70 -11.68 -8.94 11.37
CA SER A 70 -11.45 -7.70 12.11
C SER A 70 -11.02 -6.59 11.16
N ASN A 71 -11.03 -5.34 11.62
CA ASN A 71 -10.57 -4.21 10.83
C ASN A 71 -9.69 -3.23 11.63
N TYR A 72 -9.06 -2.34 10.89
CA TYR A 72 -8.32 -1.19 11.35
C TYR A 72 -8.64 -0.01 10.45
N LYS A 73 -8.93 1.15 11.03
CA LYS A 73 -9.39 2.33 10.29
C LYS A 73 -8.36 3.44 10.44
N ILE A 74 -7.97 4.05 9.32
CA ILE A 74 -7.03 5.18 9.29
C ILE A 74 -7.77 6.41 8.77
N ALA A 75 -7.78 7.49 9.55
CA ALA A 75 -8.33 8.78 9.18
C ALA A 75 -7.25 9.76 8.68
N GLY A 76 -7.69 10.87 8.08
CA GLY A 76 -6.86 12.01 7.70
C GLY A 76 -6.13 12.67 8.88
N SER A 77 -5.46 13.80 8.64
CA SER A 77 -4.69 14.51 9.68
C SER A 77 -5.57 15.09 10.79
N PHE A 78 -4.96 15.35 11.94
CA PHE A 78 -5.62 16.05 13.05
C PHE A 78 -6.13 17.44 12.68
N ASP A 79 -5.37 18.17 11.86
CA ASP A 79 -5.70 19.51 11.40
C ASP A 79 -6.77 19.53 10.29
N LYS A 80 -7.21 18.34 9.83
CA LYS A 80 -8.19 18.13 8.76
C LYS A 80 -7.80 18.72 7.40
N THR A 81 -6.55 19.15 7.23
CA THR A 81 -6.07 19.74 5.97
C THR A 81 -5.60 18.69 4.97
N HIS A 82 -5.29 17.48 5.46
CA HIS A 82 -4.75 16.40 4.66
C HIS A 82 -5.57 15.12 4.86
N PRO A 83 -6.47 14.77 3.91
CA PRO A 83 -7.15 13.48 3.91
C PRO A 83 -6.16 12.30 3.86
N VAL A 84 -6.62 11.10 4.21
CA VAL A 84 -5.77 9.89 4.20
C VAL A 84 -5.34 9.47 2.79
N GLY A 85 -6.11 9.84 1.75
CA GLY A 85 -5.78 9.54 0.36
C GLY A 85 -6.16 8.12 -0.07
N HIS A 86 -5.94 7.84 -1.36
CA HIS A 86 -6.18 6.57 -2.00
C HIS A 86 -4.91 5.72 -2.02
N SER A 87 -5.02 4.46 -1.60
CA SER A 87 -3.91 3.52 -1.52
C SER A 87 -4.12 2.36 -2.49
N GLY A 88 -3.21 2.19 -3.44
CA GLY A 88 -3.21 1.05 -4.37
C GLY A 88 -2.31 -0.12 -3.93
N SER A 89 -1.48 0.09 -2.93
CA SER A 89 -0.49 -0.89 -2.45
C SER A 89 -0.69 -1.20 -0.98
N LEU A 90 -0.80 -2.48 -0.69
CA LEU A 90 -0.84 -3.06 0.65
C LEU A 90 0.10 -4.26 0.66
N GLN A 91 0.98 -4.37 1.65
CA GLN A 91 1.86 -5.54 1.80
C GLN A 91 1.98 -5.94 3.28
N VAL A 92 2.12 -7.24 3.51
CA VAL A 92 2.43 -7.81 4.82
C VAL A 92 3.95 -7.79 5.04
N TYR A 93 4.36 -7.48 6.25
CA TYR A 93 5.75 -7.37 6.67
C TYR A 93 5.93 -7.95 8.08
N HIS A 94 6.85 -8.90 8.25
CA HIS A 94 7.15 -9.53 9.55
C HIS A 94 8.51 -9.09 10.08
N ARG A 95 8.56 -8.68 11.34
CA ARG A 95 9.81 -8.22 11.98
C ARG A 95 9.77 -8.38 13.49
N ASN A 96 10.86 -8.89 14.07
CA ASN A 96 11.01 -9.06 15.52
C ASN A 96 9.83 -9.80 16.19
N GLY A 97 9.28 -10.80 15.51
CA GLY A 97 8.13 -11.57 15.98
C GLY A 97 6.78 -10.85 15.91
N GLN A 98 6.70 -9.70 15.23
CA GLN A 98 5.47 -8.95 15.00
C GLN A 98 5.13 -8.88 13.51
N THR A 99 3.83 -8.91 13.22
CA THR A 99 3.29 -8.71 11.87
C THR A 99 2.78 -7.28 11.73
N TYR A 100 3.15 -6.65 10.63
CA TYR A 100 2.71 -5.32 10.26
C TYR A 100 2.13 -5.33 8.84
N LEU A 101 1.26 -4.37 8.58
CA LEU A 101 0.91 -3.96 7.24
C LEU A 101 1.64 -2.68 6.91
N ILE A 102 2.25 -2.64 5.72
CA ILE A 102 2.66 -1.39 5.10
C ILE A 102 1.54 -0.99 4.14
N VAL A 103 1.14 0.27 4.17
CA VAL A 103 0.09 0.85 3.31
C VAL A 103 0.45 2.28 2.96
N ALA A 104 0.10 2.74 1.75
CA ALA A 104 0.29 4.14 1.41
C ALA A 104 -0.81 5.02 2.04
N THR A 105 -0.46 6.14 2.69
CA THR A 105 -1.39 7.13 3.27
C THR A 105 -0.97 8.59 2.99
N LYS A 106 -1.76 9.54 3.52
CA LYS A 106 -1.66 11.00 3.42
C LYS A 106 -1.73 11.51 1.98
N LYS A 107 -2.82 12.21 1.68
CA LYS A 107 -2.94 13.05 0.48
C LYS A 107 -2.21 14.38 0.74
N THR A 108 -1.39 14.83 -0.21
CA THR A 108 -0.82 16.19 -0.18
C THR A 108 -1.89 17.25 -0.39
N ALA A 109 -1.81 18.37 0.32
CA ALA A 109 -2.78 19.47 0.20
C ALA A 109 -2.82 20.11 -1.21
N THR A 110 -1.78 19.90 -2.02
CA THR A 110 -1.50 20.66 -3.24
C THR A 110 -1.92 19.98 -4.55
N THR A 111 -2.35 18.72 -4.54
CA THR A 111 -2.62 17.95 -5.77
C THR A 111 -4.10 17.79 -6.08
N LYS A 112 -4.45 17.91 -7.38
CA LYS A 112 -5.79 17.61 -7.91
C LYS A 112 -6.17 16.13 -7.74
N ASN A 113 -5.19 15.24 -7.58
CA ASN A 113 -5.38 13.80 -7.49
C ASN A 113 -5.49 13.34 -6.03
N ASN A 114 -6.32 12.33 -5.76
CA ASN A 114 -6.62 11.87 -4.40
C ASN A 114 -5.64 10.83 -3.84
N TYR A 115 -4.42 10.71 -4.37
CA TYR A 115 -3.50 9.62 -4.02
C TYR A 115 -2.73 9.85 -2.71
N ALA A 116 -2.37 8.74 -2.08
CA ALA A 116 -1.47 8.70 -0.95
C ALA A 116 -0.01 8.92 -1.35
N THR A 117 0.77 9.54 -0.45
CA THR A 117 2.12 10.03 -0.74
C THR A 117 3.17 9.56 0.28
N GLN A 118 2.76 8.81 1.29
CA GLN A 118 3.61 8.33 2.37
C GLN A 118 3.39 6.83 2.58
N LEU A 119 4.41 6.12 3.06
CA LEU A 119 4.28 4.75 3.54
C LEU A 119 4.00 4.77 5.04
N THR A 120 3.02 3.99 5.48
CA THR A 120 2.60 3.90 6.88
C THR A 120 2.66 2.46 7.33
N ARG A 121 3.24 2.25 8.53
CA ARG A 121 3.31 0.95 9.17
C ARG A 121 2.21 0.82 10.22
N VAL A 122 1.36 -0.20 10.07
CA VAL A 122 0.27 -0.54 10.98
C VAL A 122 0.55 -1.90 11.62
N PRO A 123 0.63 -2.00 12.96
CA PRO A 123 0.77 -3.29 13.62
C PRO A 123 -0.54 -4.09 13.57
N VAL A 124 -0.47 -5.36 13.17
CA VAL A 124 -1.66 -6.24 13.08
C VAL A 124 -2.28 -6.49 14.46
N SER A 125 -1.50 -6.39 15.54
CA SER A 125 -2.00 -6.52 16.91
C SER A 125 -3.01 -5.45 17.32
N GLU A 126 -3.13 -4.35 16.56
CA GLU A 126 -4.12 -3.30 16.83
C GLU A 126 -5.44 -3.49 16.07
N PHE A 127 -5.54 -4.52 15.21
CA PHE A 127 -6.80 -4.87 14.57
C PHE A 127 -7.84 -5.29 15.61
N GLY A 128 -9.08 -4.86 15.40
CA GLY A 128 -10.18 -5.18 16.29
C GLY A 128 -11.52 -5.10 15.58
N ASN A 129 -12.59 -5.24 16.36
CA ASN A 129 -13.95 -5.20 15.80
C ASN A 129 -14.45 -3.76 15.82
N ASN A 130 -14.29 -3.05 14.69
CA ASN A 130 -14.81 -1.70 14.50
C ASN A 130 -14.22 -0.66 15.47
N ASN A 131 -12.91 -0.72 15.70
CA ASN A 131 -12.20 0.31 16.45
C ASN A 131 -12.37 1.71 15.82
N PRO A 132 -12.32 2.79 16.64
CA PRO A 132 -12.29 4.15 16.12
C PRO A 132 -11.16 4.35 15.12
N ALA A 133 -11.36 5.20 14.13
CA ALA A 133 -10.32 5.52 13.18
C ALA A 133 -9.14 6.24 13.86
N VAL A 134 -7.93 5.76 13.60
CA VAL A 134 -6.68 6.34 14.08
C VAL A 134 -6.20 7.36 13.06
N HIS A 135 -5.85 8.56 13.49
CA HIS A 135 -5.29 9.55 12.58
C HIS A 135 -3.92 9.07 12.10
N TYR A 136 -3.64 9.15 10.79
CA TYR A 136 -2.33 8.72 10.30
C TYR A 136 -1.17 9.47 10.98
N ASP A 137 -1.42 10.66 11.55
CA ASP A 137 -0.43 11.44 12.30
C ASP A 137 0.13 10.72 13.52
N GLN A 138 -0.63 9.77 14.07
CA GLN A 138 -0.27 8.95 15.22
C GLN A 138 0.56 7.72 14.84
N LEU A 139 0.64 7.41 13.55
CA LEU A 139 1.29 6.22 13.04
C LEU A 139 2.75 6.48 12.66
N LYS A 140 3.55 5.42 12.60
CA LYS A 140 4.92 5.47 12.07
C LYS A 140 4.87 5.57 10.55
N ARG A 141 5.48 6.62 9.98
CA ARG A 141 5.40 6.92 8.55
C ARG A 141 6.74 7.30 7.93
N ILE A 142 6.85 7.04 6.64
CA ILE A 142 7.98 7.42 5.80
C ILE A 142 7.40 8.25 4.66
N GLY A 143 7.68 9.55 4.68
CA GLY A 143 6.83 10.54 4.01
C GLY A 143 7.49 11.44 2.98
N SER A 144 8.81 11.45 2.88
CA SER A 144 9.50 12.20 1.83
C SER A 144 10.57 11.33 1.19
N LEU A 145 10.43 11.10 -0.11
CA LEU A 145 11.40 10.34 -0.87
C LEU A 145 12.43 11.34 -1.40
N GLN A 146 13.51 11.58 -0.65
CA GLN A 146 14.67 12.25 -1.23
C GLN A 146 15.53 11.18 -1.91
N ASN A 147 16.11 11.52 -3.07
CA ASN A 147 17.09 10.62 -3.66
C ASN A 147 18.31 10.55 -2.76
N VAL A 148 18.73 9.33 -2.41
CA VAL A 148 20.00 9.08 -1.73
C VAL A 148 21.12 9.50 -2.67
N GLY A 149 22.01 10.38 -2.18
CA GLY A 149 23.18 10.84 -2.93
C GLY A 149 22.89 11.74 -4.14
N GLY A 150 21.66 12.25 -4.30
CA GLY A 150 21.27 13.08 -5.44
C GLY A 150 20.43 14.30 -5.07
N THR A 151 20.03 15.08 -6.07
CA THR A 151 19.04 16.16 -5.93
C THR A 151 17.67 15.58 -5.54
N SER A 152 17.00 16.23 -4.59
CA SER A 152 15.63 15.91 -4.13
C SER A 152 14.69 15.50 -5.27
N LEU A 153 13.88 14.45 -5.06
CA LEU A 153 12.81 14.07 -6.00
C LEU A 153 11.62 15.03 -5.98
N GLY A 154 11.59 15.99 -5.05
CA GLY A 154 10.40 16.77 -4.75
C GLY A 154 9.40 15.99 -3.88
N THR A 155 8.22 16.56 -3.71
CA THR A 155 7.11 15.88 -3.02
C THR A 155 6.43 14.91 -3.99
N PRO A 156 6.34 13.61 -3.68
CA PRO A 156 5.69 12.64 -4.58
C PRO A 156 4.18 12.91 -4.68
N ASP A 157 3.61 12.78 -5.88
CA ASP A 157 2.16 12.90 -6.10
C ASP A 157 1.40 11.60 -5.81
N ARG A 158 2.09 10.46 -5.91
CA ARG A 158 1.62 9.13 -5.52
C ARG A 158 2.81 8.24 -5.17
N VAL A 159 2.65 7.44 -4.11
CA VAL A 159 3.60 6.38 -3.74
C VAL A 159 2.90 5.03 -3.82
N GLU A 160 3.55 4.08 -4.50
CA GLU A 160 3.18 2.67 -4.56
C GLU A 160 4.40 1.83 -4.20
N PHE A 161 4.21 0.58 -3.77
CA PHE A 161 5.31 -0.26 -3.34
C PHE A 161 4.95 -1.74 -3.35
N ALA A 162 5.98 -2.58 -3.42
CA ALA A 162 5.87 -4.02 -3.34
C ALA A 162 7.03 -4.55 -2.50
N ILE A 163 6.74 -5.50 -1.62
CA ILE A 163 7.74 -6.12 -0.76
C ILE A 163 8.07 -7.48 -1.33
N ASP A 164 9.34 -7.68 -1.68
CA ASP A 164 9.86 -9.03 -1.85
C ASP A 164 10.29 -9.55 -0.48
N TYR A 165 9.39 -10.35 0.09
CA TYR A 165 9.59 -10.98 1.39
C TYR A 165 10.83 -11.89 1.42
N TYR A 166 11.07 -12.67 0.36
CA TYR A 166 12.18 -13.63 0.35
C TYR A 166 13.52 -12.94 0.14
N GLU A 167 13.56 -11.93 -0.72
CA GLU A 167 14.78 -11.18 -1.02
C GLU A 167 15.06 -10.06 0.00
N LYS A 168 14.17 -9.86 0.97
CA LYS A 168 14.22 -8.80 1.98
C LYS A 168 14.32 -7.40 1.38
N LYS A 169 13.65 -7.19 0.24
CA LYS A 169 13.66 -5.93 -0.50
C LYS A 169 12.29 -5.28 -0.54
N ILE A 170 12.28 -3.98 -0.77
CA ILE A 170 11.08 -3.23 -1.13
C ILE A 170 11.35 -2.41 -2.38
N ALA A 171 10.52 -2.59 -3.40
CA ALA A 171 10.45 -1.69 -4.54
C ALA A 171 9.46 -0.57 -4.18
N VAL A 172 9.89 0.69 -4.30
CA VAL A 172 9.02 1.86 -4.09
C VAL A 172 8.96 2.65 -5.38
N TRP A 173 7.74 2.88 -5.85
CA TRP A 173 7.43 3.70 -7.01
C TRP A 173 6.93 5.06 -6.58
N VAL A 174 7.58 6.10 -7.10
CA VAL A 174 7.11 7.47 -7.06
C VAL A 174 6.59 7.82 -8.43
N LEU A 175 5.34 8.27 -8.46
CA LEU A 175 4.67 8.69 -9.68
C LEU A 175 4.41 10.19 -9.60
N ASP A 176 5.00 10.97 -10.49
CA ASP A 176 4.51 12.27 -10.92
C ASP A 176 3.70 12.04 -12.21
N PRO A 177 2.37 12.16 -12.17
CA PRO A 177 1.51 11.92 -13.32
C PRO A 177 1.83 12.78 -14.54
N ALA A 178 2.42 13.97 -14.35
CA ALA A 178 2.67 14.93 -15.41
C ALA A 178 4.05 14.78 -16.05
N THR A 179 5.05 14.27 -15.32
CA THR A 179 6.44 14.38 -15.79
C THR A 179 7.29 13.12 -15.66
N LYS A 180 7.24 12.38 -14.55
CA LYS A 180 8.26 11.36 -14.24
C LYS A 180 7.73 10.26 -13.33
N SER A 181 8.11 9.02 -13.63
CA SER A 181 7.97 7.90 -12.70
C SER A 181 9.35 7.39 -12.32
N ARG A 182 9.56 7.07 -11.04
CA ARG A 182 10.81 6.52 -10.52
C ARG A 182 10.51 5.31 -9.68
N MET A 183 11.29 4.25 -9.87
CA MET A 183 11.28 3.08 -9.02
C MET A 183 12.65 2.94 -8.38
N ALA A 184 12.67 2.67 -7.08
CA ALA A 184 13.90 2.38 -6.36
C ALA A 184 13.72 1.13 -5.53
N LEU A 185 14.74 0.27 -5.55
CA LEU A 185 14.83 -0.93 -4.73
C LEU A 185 15.65 -0.64 -3.47
N TYR A 186 15.04 -0.82 -2.31
CA TYR A 186 15.66 -0.62 -1.00
C TYR A 186 15.74 -1.94 -0.23
N ASP A 187 16.68 -1.99 0.71
CA ASP A 187 16.71 -3.01 1.76
C ASP A 187 15.57 -2.77 2.77
N LEU A 188 14.85 -3.84 3.14
CA LEU A 188 13.81 -3.74 4.17
C LEU A 188 14.37 -3.33 5.54
N ASP A 189 15.59 -3.75 5.86
CA ASP A 189 16.27 -3.38 7.11
C ASP A 189 16.45 -1.86 7.23
N ASP A 190 16.79 -1.21 6.12
CA ASP A 190 16.92 0.25 6.06
C ASP A 190 15.56 0.93 6.25
N LEU A 191 14.49 0.40 5.64
CA LEU A 191 13.12 0.90 5.82
C LEU A 191 12.65 0.75 7.28
N ASP A 192 12.95 -0.38 7.92
CA ASP A 192 12.61 -0.64 9.32
C ASP A 192 13.30 0.37 10.25
N ALA A 193 14.59 0.64 10.00
CA ALA A 193 15.34 1.65 10.73
C ALA A 193 14.72 3.04 10.57
N LEU A 194 14.17 3.38 9.40
CA LEU A 194 13.46 4.63 9.19
C LEU A 194 12.16 4.69 10.00
N PHE A 195 11.32 3.66 9.97
CA PHE A 195 10.08 3.64 10.77
C PHE A 195 10.32 3.78 12.28
N ASN A 196 11.51 3.40 12.75
CA ASN A 196 11.88 3.45 14.17
C ASN A 196 12.50 4.79 14.61
N LYS A 197 12.68 5.78 13.71
CA LYS A 197 13.15 7.11 14.11
C LYS A 197 12.06 7.88 14.91
N ALA A 198 12.51 8.83 15.72
CA ALA A 198 11.65 9.58 16.65
C ALA A 198 10.63 10.51 15.96
N ASN A 199 10.89 10.92 14.71
CA ASN A 199 9.96 11.72 13.94
C ASN A 199 8.93 10.81 13.25
N PRO A 200 7.63 11.14 13.30
CA PRO A 200 6.58 10.33 12.68
C PRO A 200 6.65 10.38 11.15
N GLU A 201 7.29 11.41 10.59
CA GLU A 201 7.57 11.54 9.16
C GLU A 201 9.08 11.54 8.94
N VAL A 202 9.55 10.50 8.26
CA VAL A 202 10.98 10.32 7.96
C VAL A 202 11.20 10.41 6.46
N THR A 203 12.21 11.17 6.06
CA THR A 203 12.68 11.18 4.68
C THR A 203 13.55 9.94 4.42
N ILE A 204 13.39 9.27 3.28
CA ILE A 204 14.37 8.26 2.83
C ILE A 204 15.65 9.01 2.43
N LYS A 205 16.50 9.32 3.41
CA LYS A 205 17.78 9.99 3.23
C LYS A 205 18.86 9.16 3.93
N GLY A 206 19.90 8.78 3.18
CA GLY A 206 21.03 8.01 3.70
C GLY A 206 20.77 6.52 3.91
N THR A 207 19.77 5.95 3.24
CA THR A 207 19.61 4.49 3.10
C THR A 207 20.42 3.99 1.90
N ASN A 208 20.90 2.75 1.92
CA ASN A 208 21.50 2.15 0.74
C ASN A 208 20.38 1.75 -0.22
N TYR A 209 20.49 2.13 -1.50
CA TYR A 209 19.61 1.61 -2.55
C TYR A 209 20.45 0.84 -3.57
N GLY A 210 19.88 -0.21 -4.13
CA GLY A 210 20.57 -1.05 -5.12
C GLY A 210 20.36 -0.53 -6.54
N LEU A 211 19.12 -0.64 -7.02
CA LEU A 211 18.73 -0.33 -8.40
C LEU A 211 17.71 0.81 -8.40
N VAL A 212 17.97 1.84 -9.20
CA VAL A 212 17.01 2.91 -9.49
C VAL A 212 16.71 2.89 -10.98
N SER A 213 15.43 2.73 -11.31
CA SER A 213 14.93 2.90 -12.66
C SER A 213 14.25 4.26 -12.76
N ASP A 214 14.76 5.09 -13.67
CA ASP A 214 14.22 6.42 -13.94
C ASP A 214 13.51 6.40 -15.28
N PHE A 215 12.19 6.47 -15.26
CA PHE A 215 11.37 6.46 -16.47
C PHE A 215 11.19 7.91 -16.95
N ARG A 216 12.30 8.54 -17.37
CA ARG A 216 12.39 10.01 -17.58
C ARG A 216 11.62 10.56 -18.77
N ASP A 217 11.11 9.71 -19.66
CA ASP A 217 10.47 10.13 -20.91
C ASP A 217 9.09 9.50 -21.13
N TYR A 218 8.53 8.86 -20.09
CA TYR A 218 7.23 8.20 -20.15
C TYR A 218 6.30 8.77 -19.08
N THR A 219 5.14 9.29 -19.48
CA THR A 219 4.10 9.65 -18.53
C THR A 219 3.53 8.39 -17.87
N LYS A 220 2.83 8.54 -16.74
CA LYS A 220 2.10 7.41 -16.14
C LYS A 220 1.11 6.80 -17.14
N ALA A 221 0.52 7.61 -18.02
CA ALA A 221 -0.34 7.13 -19.08
C ALA A 221 0.45 6.19 -20.01
N ASP A 222 1.65 6.59 -20.43
CA ASP A 222 2.48 5.82 -21.35
C ASP A 222 3.06 4.53 -20.73
N LEU A 223 3.30 4.52 -19.40
CA LEU A 223 3.82 3.33 -18.70
C LEU A 223 2.77 2.25 -18.44
N PHE A 224 1.48 2.61 -18.44
CA PHE A 224 0.37 1.72 -18.11
C PHE A 224 -0.73 1.73 -19.19
N ASP A 225 -0.47 2.28 -20.37
CA ASP A 225 -1.36 2.15 -21.53
C ASP A 225 -1.31 0.71 -22.04
N LEU A 226 -2.17 -0.13 -21.45
CA LEU A 226 -2.45 -1.48 -21.94
C LEU A 226 -3.39 -1.47 -23.17
N SER A 227 -3.76 -0.28 -23.66
CA SER A 227 -4.81 -0.06 -24.65
C SER A 227 -4.32 0.70 -25.87
N THR A 228 -3.29 0.20 -26.56
CA THR A 228 -3.23 0.17 -28.03
C THR A 228 -2.02 -0.60 -28.54
N SER A 229 -1.94 -1.92 -28.30
CA SER A 229 -1.41 -2.78 -29.36
C SER A 229 -2.48 -2.85 -30.45
N LYS A 230 -2.63 -1.77 -31.24
CA LYS A 230 -3.28 -1.90 -32.53
C LYS A 230 -2.37 -2.79 -33.35
N ASP A 231 -2.89 -3.95 -33.69
CA ASP A 231 -2.39 -4.88 -34.70
C ASP A 231 -1.37 -4.23 -35.64
N ASP A 232 -0.13 -4.74 -35.58
CA ASP A 232 0.78 -4.67 -36.71
C ASP A 232 0.06 -5.24 -37.93
N LYS A 233 -0.26 -4.35 -38.88
CA LYS A 233 -0.57 -4.68 -40.27
C LYS A 233 0.51 -4.11 -41.16
#